data_AF-A0A3G6ME10-F1
#
_entry.id   AF-A0A3G6ME10-F1
#
_cell.length_a   1.000
_cell.length_b   1.000
_cell.length_c   1.000
_cell.angle_alpha   90.00
_cell.angle_beta   90.00
_cell.angle_gamma   90.00
#
_symmetry.space_group_name_H-M   'P 1'
#
loop_
_entity.id
_entity.type
_entity.pdbx_description
1 polymer ?
#
loop_
_entity_poly.entity_id
_entity_poly.type
_entity_poly.pdbx_seq_one_letter_code
_entity_poly.pdbx_strand_id
1 'polypeptide(L)'
;MANLDMWEVFIQTKPGLSHKHVGIVQAPTAEMALQNARDVYTRRKEGTSVWVVPSKYIVTSEGIDKEAFFDPADDKLYRHPTFYDIPNDVKNM
;
A
#
# COMPACT_ATOMS: atom_id res chain seq x y z
N MET A 1 20.57 25.75 -3.53
CA MET A 1 19.11 25.48 -3.47
C MET A 1 18.91 24.39 -2.43
N ALA A 2 17.97 24.55 -1.49
CA ALA A 2 17.69 23.49 -0.53
C ALA A 2 17.16 22.26 -1.28
N ASN A 3 17.73 21.08 -1.03
CA ASN A 3 17.22 19.85 -1.62
C ASN A 3 15.88 19.52 -0.97
N LEU A 4 14.79 19.68 -1.73
CA LEU A 4 13.44 19.33 -1.29
C LEU A 4 13.14 17.92 -1.78
N ASP A 5 13.18 16.96 -0.87
CA ASP A 5 12.77 15.59 -1.17
C ASP A 5 11.23 15.51 -1.21
N MET A 6 10.71 14.58 -2.02
CA MET A 6 9.28 14.24 -2.09
C MET A 6 8.94 13.17 -1.05
N TRP A 7 7.80 13.33 -0.38
CA TRP A 7 7.34 12.44 0.69
C TRP A 7 5.90 12.03 0.46
N GLU A 8 5.66 10.73 0.37
CA GLU A 8 4.31 10.16 0.37
C GLU A 8 3.73 10.21 1.79
N VAL A 9 2.48 10.63 1.92
CA VAL A 9 1.81 10.85 3.21
C VAL A 9 0.68 9.84 3.38
N PHE A 10 0.66 9.17 4.54
CA PHE A 10 -0.39 8.23 4.92
C PHE A 10 -1.01 8.61 6.25
N ILE A 11 -2.35 8.57 6.34
CA ILE A 11 -3.10 8.95 7.53
C ILE A 11 -3.99 7.79 7.99
N GLN A 12 -3.95 7.54 9.29
CA GLN A 12 -4.93 6.70 9.98
C GLN A 12 -5.97 7.62 10.65
N THR A 13 -7.23 7.48 10.26
CA THR A 13 -8.32 8.35 10.76
C THR A 13 -8.84 7.95 12.15
N LYS A 14 -8.76 6.66 12.48
CA LYS A 14 -9.16 6.11 13.80
C LYS A 14 -8.18 5.03 14.24
N PRO A 15 -7.93 4.85 15.55
CA PRO A 15 -7.06 3.78 16.04
C PRO A 15 -7.56 2.41 15.58
N GLY A 16 -6.65 1.56 15.13
CA GLY A 16 -6.96 0.21 14.65
C GLY A 16 -7.36 0.12 13.17
N LEU A 17 -7.52 1.25 12.46
CA LEU A 17 -7.69 1.23 11.00
C LEU A 17 -6.33 1.24 10.29
N SER A 18 -6.31 0.91 8.99
CA SER A 18 -5.11 1.06 8.18
C SER A 18 -4.80 2.53 7.88
N HIS A 19 -3.52 2.85 7.77
CA HIS A 19 -3.06 4.11 7.17
C HIS A 19 -3.39 4.10 5.67
N LYS A 20 -4.03 5.17 5.20
CA LYS A 20 -4.37 5.35 3.79
C LYS A 20 -3.51 6.46 3.20
N HIS A 21 -3.04 6.27 1.97
CA HIS A 21 -2.33 7.31 1.24
C HIS A 21 -3.27 8.51 0.99
N VAL A 22 -2.79 9.73 1.26
CA VAL A 22 -3.59 10.97 1.10
C VAL A 22 -2.96 11.98 0.17
N GLY A 23 -1.70 11.79 -0.23
CA GLY A 23 -0.99 12.66 -1.14
C GLY A 23 0.47 12.87 -0.75
N ILE A 24 1.08 13.90 -1.34
CA ILE A 24 2.53 14.12 -1.30
C ILE A 24 2.83 15.50 -0.73
N VAL A 25 3.93 15.61 0.02
CA VAL A 25 4.52 16.89 0.43
C VAL A 25 5.99 16.98 0.07
N GLN A 26 6.48 18.21 -0.09
CA GLN A 26 7.90 18.50 -0.25
C GLN A 26 8.48 19.00 1.07
N ALA A 27 9.63 18.44 1.47
CA ALA A 27 10.33 18.87 2.67
C ALA A 27 11.80 18.41 2.64
N PRO A 28 12.71 19.15 3.29
CA PRO A 28 14.12 18.76 3.37
C PRO A 28 14.39 17.68 4.43
N THR A 29 13.50 17.50 5.42
CA THR A 29 13.62 16.48 6.49
C THR A 29 12.28 15.83 6.79
N ALA A 30 12.30 14.70 7.51
CA ALA A 30 11.11 13.97 7.92
C ALA A 30 10.22 14.78 8.89
N GLU A 31 10.83 15.54 9.79
CA GLU A 31 10.12 16.38 10.77
C GLU A 31 9.35 17.50 10.06
N MET A 32 9.98 18.15 9.08
CA MET A 32 9.31 19.15 8.25
C MET A 32 8.23 18.51 7.36
N ALA A 33 8.45 17.30 6.84
CA ALA A 33 7.44 16.57 6.09
C ALA A 33 6.20 16.28 6.96
N LEU A 34 6.39 15.84 8.22
CA LEU A 34 5.30 15.63 9.16
C LEU A 34 4.54 16.91 9.47
N GLN A 35 5.24 18.03 9.66
CA GLN A 35 4.60 19.32 9.92
C GLN A 35 3.78 19.79 8.70
N ASN A 36 4.35 19.70 7.50
CA ASN A 36 3.66 20.03 6.25
C ASN A 36 2.44 19.11 6.04
N ALA A 37 2.60 17.81 6.25
CA ALA A 37 1.50 16.84 6.16
C ALA A 37 0.38 17.14 7.15
N ARG A 38 0.73 17.49 8.39
CA ARG A 38 -0.23 17.91 9.42
C ARG A 38 -1.02 19.13 8.96
N ASP A 39 -0.32 20.13 8.46
CA ASP A 39 -0.91 21.41 8.05
C ASP A 39 -1.74 21.28 6.78
N VAL A 40 -1.42 20.37 5.86
CA VAL A 40 -2.20 20.18 4.62
C VAL A 40 -3.40 19.26 4.86
N TYR A 41 -3.20 18.13 5.53
CA TYR A 41 -4.17 17.03 5.52
C TYR A 41 -4.91 16.80 6.85
N THR A 42 -4.45 17.36 7.98
CA THR A 42 -5.00 17.01 9.31
C THR A 42 -5.63 18.18 10.08
N ARG A 43 -5.84 19.33 9.45
CA ARG A 43 -6.20 20.64 10.07
C ARG A 43 -7.30 20.63 11.16
N ARG A 44 -8.10 19.56 11.31
CA ARG A 44 -9.17 19.42 12.33
C ARG A 44 -9.11 18.15 13.20
N LYS A 45 -7.93 17.54 13.39
CA LYS A 45 -7.76 16.30 14.20
C LYS A 45 -8.51 15.06 13.66
N GLU A 46 -8.78 15.00 12.36
CA GLU A 46 -9.43 13.83 11.75
C GLU A 46 -8.48 12.62 11.59
N GLY A 47 -7.20 12.77 11.96
CA GLY A 47 -6.19 11.72 11.94
C GLY A 47 -5.60 11.46 13.33
N THR A 48 -5.52 10.20 13.73
CA THR A 48 -4.86 9.75 14.98
C THR A 48 -3.38 9.42 14.78
N SER A 49 -2.95 9.17 13.55
CA SER A 49 -1.54 8.88 13.22
C SER A 49 -1.22 9.29 11.78
N VAL A 50 -0.01 9.81 11.57
CA VAL A 50 0.52 10.22 10.26
C VAL A 50 1.85 9.52 10.03
N TRP A 51 2.01 8.92 8.86
CA TRP A 51 3.29 8.44 8.35
C TRP A 51 3.71 9.30 7.17
N VAL A 52 5.01 9.57 7.09
CA VAL A 52 5.65 10.15 5.91
C VAL A 52 6.78 9.23 5.49
N VAL A 53 6.87 8.97 4.18
CA VAL A 53 7.89 8.10 3.61
C VAL A 53 8.51 8.82 2.42
N PRO A 54 9.86 8.95 2.34
CA PRO A 54 10.50 9.46 1.13
C PRO A 54 10.08 8.65 -0.08
N SER A 55 9.61 9.32 -1.15
CA SER A 55 9.11 8.63 -2.35
C SER A 55 10.16 7.70 -2.97
N LYS A 56 11.46 8.00 -2.80
CA LYS A 56 12.59 7.16 -3.25
C LYS A 56 12.66 5.77 -2.62
N TYR A 57 11.94 5.53 -1.52
CA TYR A 57 11.88 4.23 -0.85
C TYR A 57 10.64 3.41 -1.24
N ILE A 58 9.77 3.95 -2.09
CA ILE A 58 8.56 3.25 -2.55
C ILE A 58 8.82 2.71 -3.96
N VAL A 59 8.60 1.41 -4.12
CA VAL A 59 8.74 0.71 -5.41
C VAL A 59 7.34 0.41 -5.94
N THR A 60 7.12 0.72 -7.21
CA THR A 60 5.86 0.44 -7.92
C THR A 60 6.03 -0.74 -8.86
N SER A 61 5.01 -1.59 -8.94
CA SER A 61 4.94 -2.66 -9.94
C SER A 61 4.70 -2.11 -11.36
N GLU A 62 4.31 -0.85 -11.54
CA GLU A 62 4.14 -0.29 -12.89
C GLU A 62 5.47 -0.18 -13.67
N GLY A 63 6.61 -0.25 -13.00
CA GLY A 63 7.94 -0.32 -13.62
C GLY A 63 8.56 -1.72 -13.66
N ILE A 64 7.89 -2.73 -13.09
CA ILE A 64 8.39 -4.10 -12.98
C ILE A 64 7.25 -5.01 -13.45
N ASP A 65 7.34 -5.51 -14.68
CA ASP A 65 6.43 -6.47 -15.32
C ASP A 65 5.07 -6.60 -14.61
N LYS A 66 4.26 -5.55 -14.75
CA LYS A 66 2.97 -5.39 -14.06
C LYS A 66 2.07 -6.59 -14.29
N GLU A 67 2.16 -7.19 -15.48
CA GLU A 67 1.39 -8.37 -15.87
C GLU A 67 1.77 -9.55 -14.96
N ALA A 68 3.05 -9.87 -14.76
CA ALA A 68 3.47 -10.97 -13.88
C ALA A 68 2.97 -10.86 -12.42
N PHE A 69 2.71 -9.65 -11.90
CA PHE A 69 2.20 -9.44 -10.54
C PHE A 69 0.68 -9.63 -10.41
N PHE A 70 -0.08 -9.41 -11.50
CA PHE A 70 -1.54 -9.39 -11.47
C PHE A 70 -2.19 -10.37 -12.46
N ASP A 71 -1.39 -11.09 -13.25
CA ASP A 71 -1.87 -12.12 -14.16
C ASP A 71 -2.65 -13.15 -13.34
N PRO A 72 -3.95 -13.33 -13.59
CA PRO A 72 -4.75 -14.28 -12.86
C PRO A 72 -4.11 -15.66 -12.97
N ALA A 73 -4.23 -16.47 -11.91
CA ALA A 73 -3.87 -17.88 -11.97
C ALA A 73 -4.82 -18.71 -12.88
N ASP A 74 -5.57 -18.06 -13.77
CA ASP A 74 -6.62 -18.64 -14.61
C ASP A 74 -6.05 -19.64 -15.63
N ASP A 75 -4.77 -19.53 -16.01
CA ASP A 75 -4.04 -20.54 -16.81
C ASP A 75 -3.54 -21.74 -15.97
N LYS A 76 -3.79 -21.74 -14.66
CA LYS A 76 -3.31 -22.77 -13.72
C LYS A 76 -4.47 -23.46 -13.00
N LEU A 77 -5.51 -23.79 -13.75
CA LEU A 77 -6.69 -24.56 -13.31
C LEU A 77 -6.33 -25.82 -12.50
N TYR A 78 -5.21 -26.49 -12.80
CA TYR A 78 -4.69 -27.64 -12.06
C TYR A 78 -4.39 -27.38 -10.57
N ARG A 79 -4.33 -26.12 -10.13
CA ARG A 79 -4.16 -25.74 -8.72
C ARG A 79 -5.49 -25.66 -7.96
N HIS A 80 -6.62 -25.65 -8.66
CA HIS A 80 -7.93 -25.66 -8.02
C HIS A 80 -8.33 -27.09 -7.62
N PRO A 81 -8.76 -27.32 -6.37
CA PRO A 81 -9.16 -28.64 -5.87
C PRO A 81 -10.25 -29.32 -6.71
N THR A 82 -11.04 -28.53 -7.43
CA THR A 82 -12.15 -28.98 -8.28
C THR A 82 -11.69 -29.79 -9.51
N PHE A 83 -10.42 -29.70 -9.90
CA PHE A 83 -9.89 -30.37 -11.11
C PHE A 83 -9.08 -31.64 -10.81
N TYR A 84 -9.00 -32.07 -9.56
CA TYR A 84 -8.45 -33.39 -9.21
C TYR A 84 -9.58 -34.43 -9.24
N ASP A 85 -9.34 -35.57 -9.90
CA ASP A 85 -10.18 -36.75 -9.74
C ASP A 85 -10.01 -37.28 -8.31
N ILE A 86 -10.93 -36.89 -7.42
CA ILE A 86 -10.97 -37.39 -6.05
C ILE A 86 -11.55 -38.80 -6.10
N PRO A 87 -10.81 -39.84 -5.65
CA PRO A 87 -11.34 -41.19 -5.56
C PRO A 87 -12.62 -41.23 -4.73
N ASN A 88 -13.59 -42.06 -5.13
CA ASN A 88 -14.90 -42.14 -4.48
C ASN A 88 -14.82 -42.41 -2.97
N ASP A 89 -13.76 -43.05 -2.50
CA ASP A 89 -13.52 -43.39 -1.10
C ASP A 89 -13.25 -42.18 -0.19
N VAL A 90 -12.98 -41.00 -0.77
CA VAL A 90 -12.62 -39.77 -0.04
C VAL A 90 -13.76 -38.74 -0.02
N LYS A 91 -14.88 -39.00 -0.72
CA LYS A 91 -15.97 -38.02 -0.91
C LYS A 91 -16.79 -37.69 0.35
N ASN A 92 -16.62 -38.43 1.45
CA ASN A 92 -17.45 -38.34 2.66
C ASN A 92 -16.65 -38.21 3.97
N MET A 93 -15.42 -37.66 3.93
CA MET A 93 -14.71 -37.25 5.15
C MET A 93 -15.08 -35.83 5.57
#